data_AF-A0AAJ6BLE8-F1
#
_entry.id   AF-A0AAJ6BLE8-F1
#
_cell.length_a   1.000
_cell.length_b   1.000
_cell.length_c   1.000
_cell.angle_alpha   90.00
_cell.angle_beta   90.00
_cell.angle_gamma   90.00
#
_symmetry.space_group_name_H-M   'P 1'
#
loop_
_entity.id
_entity.type
_entity.pdbx_description
1 polymer ?
#
loop_
_entity_poly.entity_id
_entity_poly.type
_entity_poly.pdbx_seq_one_letter_code
_entity_poly.pdbx_strand_id
1 'polypeptide(L)'
;MIKQNWIGAAVLASSLLGSATLAQTAAPITGRDVIGDWTLRMTPVEGQARTVTFKSKDGGPFVQPLTITARSGDRLTCEVDNQPAQCRIRDGRLVVTSGSGGMRMIFTLTDRARQGFAGTVDLRVRLLPIGGPIGTVDMTRR
;
A
#
# COMPACT_ATOMS: atom_id res chain seq x y z
N MET A 1 -6.13 -63.90 32.17
CA MET A 1 -4.90 -64.17 32.96
C MET A 1 -3.77 -63.30 32.40
N ILE A 2 -2.96 -62.73 33.28
CA ILE A 2 -2.07 -61.55 33.10
C ILE A 2 -0.62 -61.98 32.76
N LYS A 3 0.13 -61.16 31.98
CA LYS A 3 1.51 -60.63 32.22
C LYS A 3 2.18 -60.23 30.87
N GLN A 4 2.41 -58.93 30.58
CA GLN A 4 3.61 -58.10 30.92
C GLN A 4 4.93 -58.73 30.44
N ASN A 5 5.92 -58.06 29.83
CA ASN A 5 6.24 -56.66 29.57
C ASN A 5 7.58 -56.66 28.80
N TRP A 6 7.78 -55.96 27.69
CA TRP A 6 9.14 -55.59 27.24
C TRP A 6 9.12 -54.17 26.68
N ILE A 7 9.73 -53.28 27.48
CA ILE A 7 10.04 -51.89 27.18
C ILE A 7 11.29 -51.89 26.30
N GLY A 8 11.20 -51.35 25.09
CA GLY A 8 12.34 -51.08 24.22
C GLY A 8 12.30 -49.61 23.81
N ALA A 9 13.03 -48.77 24.53
CA ALA A 9 13.22 -47.36 24.23
C ALA A 9 14.06 -47.20 22.95
N ALA A 10 13.64 -46.34 22.02
CA ALA A 10 14.51 -45.86 20.96
C ALA A 10 14.08 -44.46 20.48
N VAL A 11 14.75 -43.46 21.06
CA VAL A 11 15.18 -42.18 20.49
C VAL A 11 14.16 -41.43 19.60
N LEU A 12 13.49 -40.45 20.20
CA LEU A 12 12.88 -39.34 19.48
C LEU A 12 14.00 -38.49 18.84
N ALA A 13 14.31 -38.74 17.57
CA ALA A 13 15.03 -37.79 16.75
C ALA A 13 14.08 -36.65 16.41
N SER A 14 13.97 -35.67 17.31
CA SER A 14 13.30 -34.40 17.03
C SER A 14 14.12 -33.67 15.97
N SER A 15 13.76 -33.84 14.70
CA SER A 15 14.23 -32.95 13.64
C SER A 15 13.68 -31.55 13.96
N LEU A 16 14.57 -30.69 14.44
CA LEU A 16 14.41 -29.25 14.39
C LEU A 16 14.27 -28.88 12.91
N LEU A 17 13.04 -28.93 12.39
CA LEU A 17 12.67 -28.19 11.20
C LEU A 17 12.79 -26.73 11.60
N GLY A 18 14.00 -26.19 11.42
CA GLY A 18 14.23 -24.76 11.39
C GLY A 18 13.30 -24.21 10.32
N SER A 19 12.19 -23.63 10.75
CA SER A 19 11.31 -22.82 9.93
C SER A 19 12.10 -21.58 9.54
N ALA A 20 12.94 -21.73 8.52
CA ALA A 20 13.39 -20.61 7.72
C ALA A 20 12.12 -20.02 7.11
N THR A 21 11.56 -19.02 7.78
CA THR A 21 10.60 -18.11 7.20
C THR A 21 11.30 -17.46 6.02
N LEU A 22 11.14 -18.05 4.82
CA LEU A 22 11.43 -17.36 3.59
C LEU A 22 10.56 -16.11 3.65
N ALA A 23 11.18 -14.96 3.88
CA ALA A 23 10.56 -13.68 3.66
C ALA A 23 10.23 -13.63 2.17
N GLN A 24 9.03 -14.10 1.82
CA GLN A 24 8.52 -14.06 0.45
C GLN A 24 8.39 -12.57 0.11
N THR A 25 9.42 -12.01 -0.50
CA THR A 25 9.38 -10.65 -1.03
C THR A 25 8.19 -10.58 -1.97
N ALA A 26 7.22 -9.73 -1.66
CA ALA A 26 6.02 -9.57 -2.47
C ALA A 26 6.40 -9.30 -3.92
N ALA A 27 5.68 -9.93 -4.86
CA ALA A 27 5.97 -9.75 -6.29
C ALA A 27 5.87 -8.26 -6.66
N PRO A 28 6.82 -7.73 -7.45
CA PRO A 28 6.81 -6.33 -7.89
C PRO A 28 5.46 -5.93 -8.50
N ILE A 29 5.01 -4.70 -8.23
CA ILE A 29 3.81 -4.15 -8.86
C ILE A 29 4.14 -3.79 -10.31
N THR A 30 3.30 -4.19 -11.24
CA THR A 30 3.40 -3.89 -12.67
C THR A 30 2.22 -3.04 -13.15
N GLY A 31 2.35 -2.43 -14.33
CA GLY A 31 1.27 -1.63 -14.92
C GLY A 31 -0.04 -2.42 -15.10
N ARG A 32 0.05 -3.72 -15.42
CA ARG A 32 -1.12 -4.59 -15.59
C ARG A 32 -1.90 -4.80 -14.29
N ASP A 33 -1.20 -4.80 -13.16
CA ASP A 33 -1.83 -5.01 -11.85
C ASP A 33 -2.70 -3.83 -11.42
N VAL A 34 -2.39 -2.62 -11.90
CA VAL A 34 -2.95 -1.37 -11.39
C VAL A 34 -3.98 -0.75 -12.32
N ILE A 35 -4.16 -1.26 -13.54
CA ILE A 35 -5.17 -0.75 -14.48
C ILE A 35 -6.59 -1.04 -13.96
N GLY A 36 -7.43 -0.01 -13.97
CA GLY A 36 -8.83 -0.07 -13.56
C GLY A 36 -9.27 1.10 -12.68
N ASP A 37 -10.45 0.93 -12.09
CA ASP A 37 -11.05 1.89 -11.17
C ASP A 37 -10.84 1.48 -9.72
N TRP A 38 -10.47 2.47 -8.91
CA TRP A 38 -10.00 2.29 -7.56
C TRP A 38 -10.54 3.37 -6.63
N THR A 39 -10.46 3.09 -5.34
CA THR A 39 -10.72 4.02 -4.25
C THR A 39 -9.46 4.16 -3.41
N LEU A 40 -8.95 5.38 -3.27
CA LEU A 40 -7.89 5.74 -2.33
C LEU A 40 -8.51 6.14 -1.01
N ARG A 41 -8.21 5.42 0.06
CA ARG A 41 -8.64 5.73 1.43
C ARG A 41 -7.42 6.10 2.26
N MET A 42 -7.37 7.34 2.72
CA MET A 42 -6.24 7.85 3.49
C MET A 42 -6.55 7.81 4.99
N THR A 43 -5.57 7.36 5.76
CA THR A 43 -5.61 7.35 7.23
C THR A 43 -4.50 8.26 7.74
N PRO A 44 -4.83 9.43 8.31
CA PRO A 44 -3.82 10.38 8.81
C PRO A 44 -3.02 9.81 9.98
N VAL A 45 -1.75 10.22 10.12
CA VAL A 45 -1.00 9.99 11.37
C VAL A 45 -1.47 11.02 12.40
N GLU A 46 -2.15 10.58 13.44
CA GLU A 46 -2.52 11.46 14.56
C GLU A 46 -1.27 11.89 15.35
N GLY A 47 -1.23 13.15 15.82
CA GLY A 47 -0.27 13.58 16.84
C GLY A 47 1.03 14.26 16.37
N GLN A 48 1.26 14.49 15.09
CA GLN A 48 2.30 15.45 14.69
C GLN A 48 1.73 16.87 14.69
N ALA A 49 2.47 17.84 15.26
CA ALA A 49 2.14 19.27 15.35
C ALA A 49 1.92 20.00 14.00
N ARG A 50 1.77 19.25 12.91
CA ARG A 50 1.30 19.71 11.61
C ARG A 50 -0.16 19.32 11.52
N THR A 51 -1.03 20.20 12.03
CA THR A 51 -2.48 20.10 11.86
C THR A 51 -2.81 20.30 10.38
N VAL A 52 -2.51 19.30 9.55
CA VAL A 52 -3.17 19.16 8.26
C VAL A 52 -4.51 18.54 8.61
N THR A 53 -5.47 19.40 8.98
CA THR A 53 -6.84 18.93 9.14
C THR A 53 -7.33 18.56 7.74
N PHE A 54 -7.23 17.27 7.39
CA PHE A 54 -7.99 16.70 6.29
C PHE A 54 -9.45 16.76 6.71
N LYS A 55 -10.06 17.95 6.61
CA LYS A 55 -11.51 18.05 6.71
C LYS A 55 -12.09 17.39 5.46
N SER A 56 -12.26 16.08 5.53
CA SER A 56 -13.44 15.47 4.94
C SER A 56 -14.62 16.33 5.36
N LYS A 57 -15.50 16.66 4.42
CA LYS A 57 -16.68 17.50 4.67
C LYS A 57 -17.49 17.00 5.88
N ASP A 58 -17.37 15.70 6.18
CA ASP A 58 -18.13 14.98 7.20
C ASP A 58 -17.26 14.43 8.35
N GLY A 59 -15.97 14.81 8.44
CA GLY A 59 -15.07 14.33 9.50
C GLY A 59 -14.64 12.85 9.40
N GLY A 60 -15.07 12.15 8.35
CA GLY A 60 -14.67 10.76 8.05
C GLY A 60 -13.30 10.63 7.37
N PRO A 61 -12.84 9.40 7.09
CA PRO A 61 -11.61 9.17 6.33
C PRO A 61 -11.67 9.88 4.98
N PHE A 62 -10.54 10.43 4.55
CA PHE A 62 -10.46 11.10 3.26
C PHE A 62 -10.41 10.04 2.15
N VAL A 63 -11.40 10.06 1.26
CA VAL A 63 -11.60 9.06 0.22
C VAL A 63 -11.66 9.74 -1.14
N GLN A 64 -10.87 9.28 -2.11
CA GLN A 64 -10.86 9.79 -3.48
C GLN A 64 -10.98 8.65 -4.50
N PRO A 65 -11.75 8.82 -5.59
CA PRO A 65 -11.70 7.88 -6.69
C PRO A 65 -10.39 8.04 -7.47
N LEU A 66 -9.87 6.93 -7.98
CA LEU A 66 -8.69 6.86 -8.83
C LEU A 66 -9.00 5.96 -10.04
N THR A 67 -8.82 6.48 -11.23
CA THR A 67 -8.91 5.69 -12.47
C THR A 67 -7.52 5.62 -13.11
N ILE A 68 -7.08 4.40 -13.44
CA ILE A 68 -5.81 4.13 -14.12
C ILE A 68 -6.09 3.41 -15.43
N THR A 69 -5.68 4.00 -16.55
CA THR A 69 -5.82 3.39 -17.87
C THR A 69 -4.47 3.17 -18.53
N ALA A 70 -4.38 2.14 -19.37
CA ALA A 70 -3.21 1.91 -20.20
C ALA A 70 -3.06 3.00 -21.26
N ARG A 71 -1.82 3.41 -21.50
CA ARG A 71 -1.38 4.18 -22.66
C ARG A 71 -0.33 3.37 -23.41
N SER A 72 -0.06 3.72 -24.66
CA SER A 72 0.98 3.08 -25.47
C SER A 72 2.34 2.99 -24.75
N GLY A 73 3.01 1.83 -24.90
CA GLY A 73 4.37 1.60 -24.42
C GLY A 73 4.51 1.57 -22.89
N ASP A 74 3.72 0.73 -22.21
CA ASP A 74 3.69 0.54 -20.73
C ASP A 74 3.43 1.82 -19.91
N ARG A 75 2.99 2.90 -20.57
CA ARG A 75 2.62 4.14 -19.91
C ARG A 75 1.23 4.03 -19.29
N LEU A 76 1.02 4.77 -18.22
CA LEU A 76 -0.27 4.85 -17.52
C LEU A 76 -0.81 6.28 -17.60
N THR A 77 -2.11 6.41 -17.80
CA THR A 77 -2.85 7.65 -17.61
C THR A 77 -3.64 7.52 -16.31
N CYS A 78 -3.67 8.59 -15.51
CA CYS A 78 -4.34 8.57 -14.22
C CYS A 78 -5.17 9.82 -13.97
N GLU A 79 -6.29 9.61 -13.30
CA GLU A 79 -7.15 10.65 -12.80
C GLU A 79 -7.49 10.37 -11.34
N VAL A 80 -7.28 11.36 -10.48
CA VAL A 80 -7.71 11.32 -9.08
C VAL A 80 -8.83 12.33 -8.94
N ASP A 81 -10.00 11.90 -8.49
CA ASP A 81 -11.18 12.76 -8.35
C ASP A 81 -11.54 13.51 -9.65
N ASN A 82 -11.49 12.81 -10.79
CA ASN A 82 -11.70 13.35 -12.13
C ASN A 82 -10.75 14.50 -12.51
N GLN A 83 -9.61 14.63 -11.82
CA GLN A 83 -8.56 15.58 -12.15
C GLN A 83 -7.31 14.84 -12.64
N PRO A 84 -6.60 15.36 -13.66
CA PRO A 84 -5.38 14.73 -14.15
C PRO A 84 -4.34 14.51 -13.04
N ALA A 85 -3.83 13.29 -12.97
CA ALA A 85 -2.78 12.88 -12.04
C ALA A 85 -1.64 12.19 -12.79
N GLN A 86 -0.48 12.08 -12.14
CA GLN A 86 0.65 11.34 -12.69
C GLN A 86 0.75 9.98 -12.00
N CYS A 87 0.80 8.90 -12.78
CA CYS A 87 1.15 7.57 -12.29
C CYS A 87 2.42 7.06 -12.94
N ARG A 88 3.23 6.37 -12.13
CA ARG A 88 4.42 5.67 -12.60
C ARG A 88 4.67 4.45 -11.76
N ILE A 89 5.08 3.37 -12.41
CA ILE A 89 5.71 2.24 -11.73
C ILE A 89 7.21 2.52 -11.67
N ARG A 90 7.80 2.48 -10.47
CA ARG A 90 9.23 2.63 -10.25
C ARG A 90 9.67 1.59 -9.23
N ASP A 91 10.66 0.77 -9.58
CA ASP A 91 11.24 -0.24 -8.70
C ASP A 91 10.17 -1.17 -8.07
N GLY A 92 9.16 -1.55 -8.87
CA GLY A 92 8.07 -2.42 -8.41
C GLY A 92 7.04 -1.75 -7.50
N ARG A 93 7.03 -0.41 -7.40
CA ARG A 93 6.11 0.40 -6.59
C ARG A 93 5.27 1.29 -7.49
N LEU A 94 3.98 1.45 -7.16
CA LEU A 94 3.14 2.45 -7.82
C LEU A 94 3.29 3.79 -7.10
N VAL A 95 3.64 4.84 -7.85
CA VAL A 95 3.63 6.21 -7.34
C VAL A 95 2.57 7.01 -8.07
N VAL A 96 1.58 7.51 -7.33
CA VAL A 96 0.53 8.40 -7.83
C VAL A 96 0.79 9.79 -7.27
N THR A 97 0.78 10.80 -8.13
CA THR A 97 0.97 12.19 -7.74
C THR A 97 -0.21 13.01 -8.24
N SER A 98 -0.99 13.56 -7.31
CA SER A 98 -2.11 14.46 -7.57
C SER A 98 -1.88 15.78 -6.84
N GLY A 99 -2.50 16.86 -7.33
CA GLY A 99 -2.34 18.15 -6.68
C GLY A 99 -2.95 19.29 -7.45
N SER A 100 -3.41 20.29 -6.72
CA SER A 100 -3.94 21.55 -7.22
C SER A 100 -3.54 22.67 -6.26
N GLY A 101 -3.61 23.93 -6.71
CA GLY A 101 -3.41 25.09 -5.82
C GLY A 101 -2.05 25.17 -5.12
N GLY A 102 -1.00 24.57 -5.68
CA GLY A 102 0.33 24.54 -5.06
C GLY A 102 0.52 23.46 -3.99
N MET A 103 -0.49 22.64 -3.70
CA MET A 103 -0.37 21.43 -2.88
C MET A 103 -0.23 20.20 -3.77
N ARG A 104 0.58 19.24 -3.34
CA ARG A 104 0.80 17.97 -4.03
C ARG A 104 0.75 16.82 -3.03
N MET A 105 -0.16 15.88 -3.26
CA MET A 105 -0.19 14.59 -2.59
C MET A 105 0.60 13.56 -3.40
N ILE A 106 1.40 12.77 -2.70
CA ILE A 106 2.20 11.71 -3.30
C ILE A 106 1.85 10.42 -2.57
N PHE A 107 1.19 9.50 -3.29
CA PHE A 107 0.87 8.16 -2.81
C PHE A 107 1.95 7.21 -3.30
N THR A 108 2.55 6.45 -2.40
CA THR A 108 3.56 5.45 -2.73
C THR A 108 3.08 4.09 -2.25
N LEU A 109 2.60 3.26 -3.19
CA LEU A 109 2.07 1.93 -2.88
C LEU A 109 3.14 0.87 -3.12
N THR A 110 3.28 0.00 -2.14
CA THR A 110 4.32 -1.05 -2.11
C THR A 110 3.75 -2.42 -1.89
N ASP A 111 2.68 -2.50 -1.11
CA ASP A 111 2.22 -3.76 -0.57
C ASP A 111 0.99 -4.20 -1.34
N ARG A 112 0.98 -5.46 -1.79
CA ARG A 112 -0.22 -6.07 -2.35
C ARG A 112 -1.14 -6.47 -1.20
N ALA A 113 -2.38 -6.01 -1.23
CA ALA A 113 -3.43 -6.38 -0.30
C ALA A 113 -4.47 -7.25 -1.01
N ARG A 114 -5.33 -7.95 -0.25
CA ARG A 114 -6.34 -8.86 -0.83
C ARG A 114 -7.29 -8.17 -1.83
N GLN A 115 -7.54 -6.87 -1.63
CA GLN A 115 -8.48 -6.08 -2.42
C GLN A 115 -7.80 -4.96 -3.21
N GLY A 116 -6.46 -5.00 -3.34
CA GLY A 116 -5.70 -3.97 -4.06
C GLY A 116 -4.30 -3.78 -3.49
N PHE A 117 -3.98 -2.57 -3.05
CA PHE A 117 -2.64 -2.18 -2.63
C PHE A 117 -2.66 -1.29 -1.40
N ALA A 118 -1.57 -1.28 -0.64
CA ALA A 118 -1.38 -0.40 0.51
C ALA A 118 -0.04 0.34 0.42
N GLY A 119 0.05 1.46 1.13
CA GLY A 119 1.27 2.25 1.17
C GLY A 119 1.17 3.51 2.02
N THR A 120 2.01 4.47 1.68
CA THR A 120 2.14 5.75 2.40
C THR A 120 1.66 6.91 1.56
N VAL A 121 1.30 8.00 2.23
CA VAL A 121 0.97 9.25 1.59
C VAL A 121 1.78 10.41 2.19
N ASP A 122 2.34 11.22 1.31
CA ASP A 122 3.11 12.42 1.64
C ASP A 122 2.41 13.67 1.08
N LEU A 123 2.50 14.77 1.83
CA LEU A 123 2.09 16.10 1.35
C LEU A 123 3.32 16.95 1.06
N ARG A 124 3.29 17.68 -0.06
CA ARG A 124 4.29 18.70 -0.39
C ARG A 124 3.62 20.00 -0.81
N VAL A 125 4.11 21.11 -0.29
CA VAL A 125 3.67 22.46 -0.69
C VAL A 125 4.71 23.07 -1.62
N ARG A 126 4.25 23.73 -2.69
CA ARG A 126 5.12 24.44 -3.64
C ARG A 126 5.74 25.64 -2.95
N LEU A 127 7.00 25.96 -3.29
CA LEU A 127 7.75 27.12 -2.80
C LEU A 127 8.07 27.13 -1.29
N LEU A 128 7.71 26.09 -0.56
CA LEU A 128 8.02 25.97 0.86
C LEU A 128 8.73 24.62 1.09
N PRO A 129 9.79 24.57 1.92
CA PRO A 129 10.40 23.31 2.34
C PRO A 129 9.54 22.59 3.40
N ILE A 130 8.21 22.75 3.31
CA ILE A 130 7.24 22.12 4.20
C ILE A 130 6.54 21.00 3.43
N GLY A 131 6.72 19.80 3.95
CA GLY A 131 6.16 18.57 3.42
C GLY A 131 6.66 17.37 4.23
N GLY A 132 6.06 16.21 4.00
CA GLY A 132 6.43 14.98 4.68
C GLY A 132 5.29 13.97 4.72
N PRO A 133 5.53 12.82 5.39
CA PRO A 133 4.53 11.78 5.54
C PRO A 133 3.36 12.31 6.36
N ILE A 134 2.16 12.13 5.85
CA ILE A 134 0.92 12.59 6.46
C ILE A 134 0.00 11.43 6.88
N GLY A 135 0.29 10.21 6.42
CA GLY A 135 -0.59 9.07 6.64
C GLY A 135 -0.21 7.82 5.88
N THR A 136 -1.07 6.83 6.02
CA THR A 136 -1.12 5.65 5.15
C THR A 136 -2.26 5.77 4.15
N VAL A 137 -2.22 4.94 3.13
CA VAL A 137 -3.27 4.85 2.12
C VAL A 137 -3.54 3.39 1.76
N ASP A 138 -4.83 3.06 1.68
CA ASP A 138 -5.31 1.83 1.07
C ASP A 138 -5.94 2.16 -0.29
N MET A 139 -5.51 1.45 -1.33
CA MET A 139 -6.06 1.49 -2.68
C MET A 139 -6.87 0.22 -2.91
N THR A 140 -8.19 0.34 -2.88
CA THR A 140 -9.11 -0.80 -3.02
C THR A 140 -9.87 -0.73 -4.32
N ARG A 141 -10.12 -1.89 -4.95
CA ARG A 141 -10.90 -1.95 -6.19
C ARG A 141 -12.31 -1.37 -5.98
N ARG A 142 -12.79 -0.59 -6.95
CA ARG A 142 -14.18 -0.10 -6.99
C ARG A 142 -15.08 -1.08 -7.74
#